data_AF-A0A854C3X5-F1
#
_entry.id   AF-A0A854C3X5-F1
#
_cell.length_a   1.000
_cell.length_b   1.000
_cell.length_c   1.000
_cell.angle_alpha   90.00
_cell.angle_beta   90.00
_cell.angle_gamma   90.00
#
_symmetry.space_group_name_H-M   'P 1'
#
loop_
_entity.id
_entity.type
_entity.pdbx_description
1 polymer ?
#
loop_
_entity_poly.entity_id
_entity_poly.type
_entity_poly.pdbx_seq_one_letter_code
_entity_poly.pdbx_strand_id
1 'polypeptide(L)'
;MAVSPQTARTKTEAEGKQKPEDSKQRPVAKSKVYLLHSDLLRKDASHPDAQIVTGNVRFRHDSVYMYCDSACYYDKVSSFEAFGNVKMVQGDTLFLYGDRLYYDGLTQIAEMRCNVRMENRTTTLLTDSLNYDRVYNLGYFFDGGTLMDEQNVLTSEWGEYSPQTKQSVFNYNVKLVNPQFTLTSDTLRYNTASKIADIVGPSDIWSDANHIYSEKGTYNTVTGKADLYDRSVLTNQGKQLTGDTLFYDRNTGVGEVFSRMVMTDTINRNMLTGEYGYYNEQTDYAFATDSAVAIDYSQGDTLFLHADTLLMETFHQNTDSMFREMRAFHKVRFYRTDVQGTADSLVFSTVDSCLTMYRDPIIWNKNQQLLGEVIKVYMNDSTIDWSHIIGQALSVERVDSTIYNQVTGKEMKSYFTNGEMRKTEVIGSVRVVYYPMDSDSTLIGMNVSETSKLEIYLQDRKIERMVMSPKSNGVLYPMSQIPAGKDRLENFVWFDYIRPLNKADIFNWREKRVEDQLKKNVRGPVVLPNARLFENKKEE
;
A
#
# COMPACT_ATOMS: atom_id res chain seq x y z
N MET A 1 -21.33 -48.94 -38.06
CA MET A 1 -20.57 -49.00 -39.33
C MET A 1 -19.47 -47.98 -39.19
N ALA A 2 -18.28 -48.40 -38.78
CA ALA A 2 -17.21 -48.91 -39.65
C ALA A 2 -16.45 -47.75 -40.32
N VAL A 3 -15.14 -47.67 -40.40
CA VAL A 3 -13.98 -48.44 -39.90
C VAL A 3 -12.79 -47.48 -40.16
N SER A 4 -11.79 -47.43 -39.27
CA SER A 4 -10.51 -46.74 -39.53
C SER A 4 -9.78 -47.33 -40.76
N PRO A 5 -8.78 -46.66 -41.35
CA PRO A 5 -7.43 -47.03 -40.94
C PRO A 5 -6.41 -45.89 -40.84
N GLN A 6 -5.39 -46.19 -40.06
CA GLN A 6 -4.17 -45.45 -39.76
C GLN A 6 -3.36 -45.09 -41.01
N THR A 7 -2.64 -43.96 -40.97
CA THR A 7 -1.22 -43.94 -41.39
C THR A 7 -0.47 -42.72 -40.85
N ALA A 8 0.72 -43.01 -40.32
CA ALA A 8 1.93 -42.18 -40.17
C ALA A 8 1.86 -40.83 -39.42
N ARG A 9 2.37 -40.87 -38.17
CA ARG A 9 2.86 -39.70 -37.43
C ARG A 9 4.15 -39.19 -38.08
N THR A 10 4.21 -37.91 -38.41
CA THR A 10 5.46 -37.15 -38.56
C THR A 10 5.41 -36.01 -37.54
N LYS A 11 6.22 -36.12 -36.48
CA LYS A 11 6.44 -35.05 -35.52
C LYS A 11 7.37 -34.03 -36.17
N THR A 12 6.91 -32.80 -36.30
CA THR A 12 7.78 -31.64 -36.58
C THR A 12 7.91 -30.88 -35.26
N GLU A 13 8.91 -31.24 -34.46
CA GLU A 13 9.35 -30.46 -33.30
C GLU A 13 10.16 -29.27 -33.84
N ALA A 14 9.58 -28.08 -33.74
CA ALA A 14 10.29 -26.82 -33.96
C ALA A 14 11.00 -26.44 -32.65
N GLU A 15 12.20 -27.00 -32.44
CA GLU A 15 13.14 -26.50 -31.43
C GLU A 15 13.72 -25.16 -31.91
N GLY A 16 13.30 -24.08 -31.27
CA GLY A 16 13.98 -22.80 -31.33
C GLY A 16 15.33 -22.91 -30.64
N LYS A 17 16.39 -23.24 -31.39
CA LYS A 17 17.78 -23.15 -30.95
C LYS A 17 18.11 -21.68 -30.66
N GLN A 18 18.10 -21.29 -29.39
CA GLN A 18 18.87 -20.13 -28.94
C GLN A 18 20.36 -20.43 -29.20
N LYS A 19 20.97 -19.56 -30.01
CA LYS A 19 22.42 -19.56 -30.27
C LYS A 19 23.16 -19.47 -28.93
N PRO A 20 24.27 -20.21 -28.73
CA PRO A 20 25.19 -19.89 -27.66
C PRO A 20 25.76 -18.50 -27.95
N GLU A 21 25.58 -17.57 -27.01
CA GLU A 21 26.32 -16.31 -26.99
C GLU A 21 27.82 -16.58 -26.95
N ASP A 22 28.57 -15.72 -27.63
CA ASP A 22 30.02 -15.75 -27.85
C ASP A 22 30.80 -16.34 -26.67
N SER A 23 31.41 -17.52 -26.89
CA SER A 23 32.50 -18.00 -26.08
C SER A 23 33.72 -17.10 -26.31
N LYS A 24 33.82 -16.01 -25.53
CA LYS A 24 35.06 -15.24 -25.42
C LYS A 24 36.19 -16.21 -25.09
N GLN A 25 37.06 -16.45 -26.08
CA GLN A 25 38.25 -17.30 -25.92
C GLN A 25 39.07 -16.78 -24.73
N ARG A 26 39.26 -17.66 -23.73
CA ARG A 26 40.06 -17.36 -22.54
C ARG A 26 41.48 -16.99 -23.00
N PRO A 27 42.03 -15.83 -22.59
CA PRO A 27 43.44 -15.54 -22.85
C PRO A 27 44.29 -16.55 -22.07
N VAL A 28 45.01 -17.41 -22.79
CA VAL A 28 45.96 -18.34 -22.17
C VAL A 28 47.18 -17.54 -21.75
N ALA A 29 47.24 -17.15 -20.48
CA ALA A 29 48.44 -16.56 -19.90
C ALA A 29 49.57 -17.60 -19.90
N LYS A 30 50.70 -17.28 -20.53
CA LYS A 30 51.94 -18.06 -20.38
C LYS A 30 52.53 -17.79 -18.99
N SER A 31 51.96 -18.41 -17.96
CA SER A 31 52.49 -18.32 -16.61
C SER A 31 52.72 -19.73 -16.04
N LYS A 32 53.91 -19.93 -15.47
CA LYS A 32 54.40 -21.24 -14.99
C LYS A 32 54.19 -21.31 -13.48
N VAL A 33 53.78 -22.49 -12.99
CA VAL A 33 53.78 -22.81 -11.56
C VAL A 33 55.21 -23.16 -11.12
N TYR A 34 55.66 -22.57 -10.02
CA TYR A 34 56.98 -22.83 -9.43
C TYR A 34 56.84 -23.58 -8.11
N LEU A 35 57.46 -24.73 -7.98
CA LEU A 35 57.75 -25.34 -6.68
C LEU A 35 58.86 -24.52 -6.00
N LEU A 36 58.56 -23.92 -4.86
CA LEU A 36 59.51 -23.12 -4.08
C LEU A 36 60.19 -23.92 -2.97
N HIS A 37 59.48 -24.85 -2.33
CA HIS A 37 60.00 -25.65 -1.22
C HIS A 37 59.28 -26.99 -1.10
N SER A 38 60.02 -28.02 -0.70
CA SER A 38 59.53 -29.30 -0.19
C SER A 38 60.63 -29.96 0.64
N ASP A 39 60.30 -30.59 1.76
CA ASP A 39 61.30 -31.29 2.58
C ASP A 39 61.83 -32.56 1.91
N LEU A 40 60.98 -33.24 1.13
CA LEU A 40 61.32 -34.41 0.35
C LEU A 40 60.67 -34.35 -1.04
N LEU A 41 61.44 -34.68 -2.07
CA LEU A 41 60.98 -34.82 -3.46
C LEU A 41 61.35 -36.21 -3.98
N ARG A 42 60.36 -36.96 -4.45
CA ARG A 42 60.54 -38.31 -5.03
C ARG A 42 59.78 -38.44 -6.36
N LYS A 43 60.24 -39.36 -7.20
CA LYS A 43 59.49 -39.83 -8.37
C LYS A 43 58.93 -41.21 -8.06
N ASP A 44 57.69 -41.44 -8.48
CA ASP A 44 57.03 -42.73 -8.32
C ASP A 44 56.82 -43.36 -9.70
N ALA A 45 57.15 -44.65 -9.83
CA ALA A 45 56.91 -45.41 -11.04
C ALA A 45 55.42 -45.56 -11.37
N SER A 46 54.54 -45.46 -10.36
CA SER A 46 53.09 -45.50 -10.54
C SER A 46 52.50 -44.21 -11.11
N HIS A 47 53.21 -43.08 -11.00
CA HIS A 47 52.82 -41.77 -11.53
C HIS A 47 54.03 -41.12 -12.24
N PRO A 48 54.45 -41.63 -13.42
CA PRO A 48 55.72 -41.26 -14.04
C PRO A 48 55.80 -39.78 -14.48
N ASP A 49 54.65 -39.14 -14.69
CA ASP A 49 54.56 -37.73 -15.06
C ASP A 49 54.45 -36.77 -13.87
N ALA A 50 54.39 -37.29 -12.63
CA ALA A 50 54.29 -36.52 -11.40
C ALA A 50 55.59 -36.56 -10.58
N GLN A 51 55.89 -35.45 -9.91
CA GLN A 51 56.84 -35.41 -8.80
C GLN A 51 56.04 -35.41 -7.51
N ILE A 52 56.30 -36.37 -6.62
CA ILE A 52 55.67 -36.40 -5.30
C ILE A 52 56.54 -35.56 -4.36
N VAL A 53 55.97 -34.48 -3.84
CA VAL A 53 56.62 -33.57 -2.89
C VAL A 53 55.90 -33.63 -1.55
N THR A 54 56.67 -33.72 -0.47
CA THR A 54 56.12 -33.90 0.89
C THR A 54 56.89 -33.07 1.90
N GLY A 55 56.18 -32.55 2.91
CA GLY A 55 56.71 -31.73 4.00
C GLY A 55 56.83 -30.26 3.63
N ASN A 56 56.06 -29.41 4.32
CA ASN A 56 56.07 -27.94 4.21
C ASN A 56 56.02 -27.41 2.77
N VAL A 57 55.27 -28.08 1.89
CA VAL A 57 55.32 -27.82 0.45
C VAL A 57 54.83 -26.41 0.14
N ARG A 58 55.56 -25.70 -0.72
CA ARG A 58 55.22 -24.34 -1.15
C ARG A 58 55.31 -24.20 -2.67
N PHE A 59 54.22 -23.77 -3.29
CA PHE A 59 54.16 -23.37 -4.69
C PHE A 59 53.96 -21.85 -4.83
N ARG A 60 54.34 -21.32 -6.00
CA ARG A 60 54.06 -19.95 -6.41
C ARG A 60 53.62 -19.89 -7.85
N HIS A 61 52.59 -19.11 -8.11
CA HIS A 61 52.18 -18.73 -9.45
C HIS A 61 51.88 -17.22 -9.47
N ASP A 62 52.68 -16.46 -10.20
CA ASP A 62 52.69 -14.99 -10.16
C ASP A 62 52.88 -14.45 -8.73
N SER A 63 51.90 -13.70 -8.21
CA SER A 63 51.82 -13.17 -6.85
C SER A 63 51.06 -14.06 -5.87
N VAL A 64 50.66 -15.27 -6.30
CA VAL A 64 49.90 -16.22 -5.46
C VAL A 64 50.83 -17.27 -4.90
N TYR A 65 50.71 -17.52 -3.61
CA TYR A 65 51.44 -18.57 -2.89
C TYR A 65 50.47 -19.65 -2.41
N MET A 66 50.86 -20.90 -2.59
CA MET A 66 50.06 -22.07 -2.20
C MET A 66 50.91 -22.98 -1.30
N TYR A 67 50.33 -23.45 -0.22
CA TYR A 67 50.97 -24.24 0.84
C TYR A 67 50.17 -25.50 1.11
N CYS A 68 50.84 -26.61 1.43
CA CYS A 68 50.21 -27.87 1.82
C CYS A 68 51.22 -28.83 2.48
N ASP A 69 50.73 -29.94 3.04
CA ASP A 69 51.58 -30.98 3.62
C ASP A 69 52.24 -31.85 2.55
N SER A 70 51.52 -32.14 1.46
CA SER A 70 52.02 -32.94 0.34
C SER A 70 51.35 -32.59 -0.99
N ALA A 71 52.02 -32.87 -2.11
CA ALA A 71 51.44 -32.67 -3.44
C ALA A 71 52.01 -33.61 -4.52
N CYS A 72 51.19 -33.88 -5.54
CA CYS A 72 51.61 -34.43 -6.83
C CYS A 72 51.79 -33.27 -7.81
N TYR A 73 53.02 -32.97 -8.20
CA TYR A 73 53.37 -31.85 -9.08
C TYR A 73 53.64 -32.31 -10.52
N TYR A 74 52.93 -31.74 -11.48
CA TYR A 74 53.02 -32.05 -12.91
C TYR A 74 53.66 -30.88 -13.68
N ASP A 75 55.00 -30.76 -13.60
CA ASP A 75 55.75 -29.63 -14.17
C ASP A 75 55.51 -29.41 -15.67
N LYS A 76 55.33 -30.49 -16.45
CA LYS A 76 55.12 -30.41 -17.91
C LYS A 76 53.85 -29.65 -18.30
N VAL A 77 52.81 -29.74 -17.47
CA VAL A 77 51.49 -29.12 -17.70
C VAL A 77 51.21 -28.00 -16.71
N SER A 78 52.21 -27.61 -15.88
CA SER A 78 52.09 -26.55 -14.88
C SER A 78 50.89 -26.71 -13.94
N SER A 79 50.62 -27.92 -13.47
CA SER A 79 49.52 -28.21 -12.54
C SER A 79 49.98 -29.01 -11.34
N PHE A 80 49.18 -29.03 -10.27
CA PHE A 80 49.42 -29.90 -9.12
C PHE A 80 48.14 -30.27 -8.39
N GLU A 81 48.20 -31.40 -7.68
CA GLU A 81 47.23 -31.80 -6.66
C GLU A 81 47.89 -31.70 -5.28
N ALA A 82 47.35 -30.87 -4.40
CA ALA A 82 47.83 -30.68 -3.03
C ALA A 82 46.88 -31.32 -2.02
N PHE A 83 47.45 -31.84 -0.93
CA PHE A 83 46.77 -32.60 0.11
C PHE A 83 47.27 -32.18 1.50
N GLY A 84 46.31 -32.03 2.42
CA GLY A 84 46.55 -31.71 3.82
C GLY A 84 46.89 -30.24 4.07
N ASN A 85 46.16 -29.60 4.99
CA ASN A 85 46.36 -28.22 5.43
C ASN A 85 46.59 -27.23 4.27
N VAL A 86 45.77 -27.32 3.23
CA VAL A 86 45.98 -26.55 2.01
C VAL A 86 45.60 -25.09 2.25
N LYS A 87 46.50 -24.19 1.84
CA LYS A 87 46.31 -22.74 1.94
C LYS A 87 46.77 -22.05 0.66
N MET A 88 45.92 -21.24 0.05
CA MET A 88 46.24 -20.36 -1.07
C MET A 88 46.09 -18.90 -0.62
N VAL A 89 47.08 -18.07 -0.97
CA VAL A 89 47.18 -16.66 -0.54
C VAL A 89 47.43 -15.77 -1.75
N GLN A 90 46.57 -14.78 -1.97
CA GLN A 90 46.71 -13.77 -3.01
C GLN A 90 46.80 -12.37 -2.40
N GLY A 91 48.04 -11.84 -2.36
CA GLY A 91 48.34 -10.60 -1.65
C GLY A 91 47.98 -10.69 -0.16
N ASP A 92 47.53 -9.58 0.40
CA ASP A 92 47.16 -9.48 1.83
C ASP A 92 45.65 -9.56 2.07
N THR A 93 44.86 -9.80 1.01
CA THR A 93 43.40 -9.62 1.07
C THR A 93 42.59 -10.88 0.85
N LEU A 94 43.15 -11.92 0.23
CA LEU A 94 42.40 -13.13 -0.09
C LEU A 94 43.16 -14.37 0.37
N PHE A 95 42.49 -15.15 1.21
CA PHE A 95 42.98 -16.41 1.75
C PHE A 95 41.96 -17.51 1.47
N LEU A 96 42.42 -18.63 0.94
CA LEU A 96 41.58 -19.79 0.67
C LEU A 96 42.19 -21.02 1.36
N TYR A 97 41.38 -21.71 2.14
CA TYR A 97 41.77 -22.88 2.94
C TYR A 97 40.92 -24.09 2.54
N GLY A 98 41.49 -25.29 2.66
CA GLY A 98 40.79 -26.57 2.48
C GLY A 98 41.73 -27.75 2.71
N ASP A 99 41.25 -28.98 2.49
CA ASP A 99 42.05 -30.18 2.69
C ASP A 99 42.66 -30.73 1.39
N ARG A 100 42.07 -30.41 0.24
CA ARG A 100 42.58 -30.79 -1.09
C ARG A 100 42.43 -29.64 -2.08
N LEU A 101 43.44 -29.45 -2.91
CA LEU A 101 43.43 -28.51 -4.02
C LEU A 101 43.91 -29.18 -5.30
N TYR A 102 43.14 -29.08 -6.38
CA TYR A 102 43.69 -29.21 -7.72
C TYR A 102 43.88 -27.81 -8.31
N TYR A 103 45.10 -27.54 -8.79
CA TYR A 103 45.43 -26.26 -9.40
C TYR A 103 45.95 -26.46 -10.82
N ASP A 104 45.26 -25.87 -11.79
CA ASP A 104 45.68 -25.83 -13.17
C ASP A 104 46.31 -24.45 -13.47
N GLY A 105 47.63 -24.41 -13.69
CA GLY A 105 48.35 -23.19 -14.00
C GLY A 105 48.05 -22.62 -15.38
N LEU A 106 47.54 -23.41 -16.33
CA LEU A 106 47.21 -22.95 -17.68
C LEU A 106 45.85 -22.22 -17.69
N THR A 107 44.83 -22.83 -17.07
CA THR A 107 43.49 -22.20 -16.96
C THR A 107 43.37 -21.26 -15.77
N GLN A 108 44.30 -21.35 -14.81
CA GLN A 108 44.32 -20.64 -13.53
C GLN A 108 43.11 -20.91 -12.63
N ILE A 109 42.54 -22.12 -12.74
CA ILE A 109 41.44 -22.58 -11.89
C ILE A 109 42.03 -23.31 -10.68
N ALA A 110 41.56 -22.92 -9.49
CA ALA A 110 41.83 -23.59 -8.22
C ALA A 110 40.57 -24.31 -7.75
N GLU A 111 40.59 -25.64 -7.74
CA GLU A 111 39.51 -26.49 -7.24
C GLU A 111 39.81 -26.92 -5.81
N MET A 112 39.28 -26.17 -4.83
CA MET A 112 39.44 -26.46 -3.41
C MET A 112 38.30 -27.35 -2.91
N ARG A 113 38.62 -28.37 -2.11
CA ARG A 113 37.66 -29.36 -1.61
C ARG A 113 37.90 -29.63 -0.12
N CYS A 114 36.81 -30.00 0.54
CA CYS A 114 36.68 -30.35 1.96
C CYS A 114 37.05 -29.21 2.91
N ASN A 115 36.13 -28.90 3.83
CA ASN A 115 36.30 -27.83 4.84
C ASN A 115 36.75 -26.49 4.25
N VAL A 116 36.18 -26.11 3.09
CA VAL A 116 36.64 -24.96 2.34
C VAL A 116 36.21 -23.68 3.01
N ARG A 117 37.20 -22.80 3.23
CA ARG A 117 36.99 -21.47 3.78
C ARG A 117 37.73 -20.43 2.95
N MET A 118 36.99 -19.49 2.39
CA MET A 118 37.52 -18.34 1.66
C MET A 118 37.31 -17.07 2.50
N GLU A 119 38.39 -16.39 2.84
CA GLU A 119 38.37 -15.15 3.62
C GLU A 119 38.81 -13.99 2.74
N ASN A 120 37.97 -12.95 2.68
CA ASN A 120 38.26 -11.71 1.99
C ASN A 120 37.90 -10.50 2.85
N ARG A 121 38.91 -9.96 3.55
CA ARG A 121 38.76 -8.88 4.55
C ARG A 121 37.76 -9.26 5.66
N THR A 122 36.55 -8.73 5.63
CA THR A 122 35.48 -8.98 6.60
C THR A 122 34.44 -9.98 6.11
N THR A 123 34.59 -10.50 4.89
CA THR A 123 33.70 -11.50 4.31
C THR A 123 34.33 -12.89 4.39
N THR A 124 33.56 -13.87 4.86
CA THR A 124 33.96 -15.28 4.92
C THR A 124 32.94 -16.14 4.18
N LEU A 125 33.40 -16.94 3.22
CA LEU A 125 32.60 -17.94 2.53
C LEU A 125 33.04 -19.34 2.99
N LEU A 126 32.08 -20.15 3.43
CA LEU A 126 32.24 -21.53 3.86
C LEU A 126 31.48 -22.47 2.91
N THR A 127 32.11 -23.55 2.48
CA THR A 127 31.49 -24.60 1.65
C THR A 127 32.30 -25.89 1.75
N ASP A 128 31.78 -27.00 1.26
CA ASP A 128 32.58 -28.21 1.06
C ASP A 128 33.41 -28.14 -0.24
N SER A 129 32.90 -27.50 -1.28
CA SER A 129 33.51 -27.50 -2.62
C SER A 129 33.45 -26.12 -3.27
N LEU A 130 34.63 -25.54 -3.55
CA LEU A 130 34.76 -24.23 -4.21
C LEU A 130 35.71 -24.31 -5.40
N ASN A 131 35.30 -23.73 -6.52
CA ASN A 131 36.21 -23.42 -7.61
C ASN A 131 36.50 -21.93 -7.61
N TYR A 132 37.78 -21.56 -7.69
CA TYR A 132 38.22 -20.18 -7.79
C TYR A 132 38.92 -19.94 -9.13
N ASP A 133 38.27 -19.16 -9.99
CA ASP A 133 38.82 -18.71 -11.27
C ASP A 133 39.59 -17.40 -11.04
N ARG A 134 40.92 -17.48 -11.16
CA ARG A 134 41.80 -16.32 -10.95
C ARG A 134 41.73 -15.31 -12.09
N VAL A 135 41.37 -15.72 -13.31
CA VAL A 135 41.26 -14.82 -14.45
C VAL A 135 40.06 -13.89 -14.25
N TYR A 136 38.95 -14.42 -13.76
CA TYR A 136 37.74 -13.64 -13.47
C TYR A 136 37.65 -13.11 -12.04
N ASN A 137 38.55 -13.52 -11.14
CA ASN A 137 38.48 -13.25 -9.70
C ASN A 137 37.11 -13.66 -9.13
N LEU A 138 36.70 -14.90 -9.39
CA LEU A 138 35.37 -15.42 -9.08
C LEU A 138 35.49 -16.76 -8.38
N GLY A 139 34.97 -16.85 -7.16
CA GLY A 139 34.77 -18.11 -6.45
C GLY A 139 33.33 -18.58 -6.63
N TYR A 140 33.10 -19.85 -6.92
CA TYR A 140 31.76 -20.42 -7.03
C TYR A 140 31.67 -21.82 -6.43
N PHE A 141 30.53 -22.11 -5.81
CA PHE A 141 30.19 -23.39 -5.19
C PHE A 141 28.86 -23.90 -5.74
N PHE A 142 28.64 -25.20 -5.65
CA PHE A 142 27.48 -25.88 -6.24
C PHE A 142 26.85 -26.96 -5.34
N ASP A 143 27.43 -27.21 -4.16
CA ASP A 143 26.96 -28.23 -3.19
C ASP A 143 26.60 -27.60 -1.83
N GLY A 144 26.09 -26.37 -1.86
CA GLY A 144 25.78 -25.60 -0.67
C GLY A 144 26.93 -24.73 -0.17
N GLY A 145 26.58 -23.54 0.31
CA GLY A 145 27.56 -22.60 0.84
C GLY A 145 26.95 -21.53 1.73
N THR A 146 27.79 -20.98 2.59
CA THR A 146 27.43 -19.92 3.53
C THR A 146 28.38 -18.75 3.37
N LEU A 147 27.88 -17.57 3.01
CA LEU A 147 28.63 -16.32 3.01
C LEU A 147 28.24 -15.49 4.23
N MET A 148 29.22 -15.05 4.99
CA MET A 148 29.04 -14.26 6.21
C MET A 148 29.78 -12.93 6.07
N ASP A 149 29.14 -11.85 6.51
CA ASP A 149 29.79 -10.57 6.76
C ASP A 149 29.55 -10.12 8.22
N GLU A 150 29.74 -8.84 8.51
CA GLU A 150 29.63 -8.26 9.86
C GLU A 150 28.28 -8.50 10.54
N GLN A 151 27.19 -8.59 9.79
CA GLN A 151 25.83 -8.71 10.34
C GLN A 151 24.95 -9.73 9.62
N ASN A 152 25.31 -10.14 8.39
CA ASN A 152 24.48 -11.00 7.57
C ASN A 152 25.09 -12.39 7.43
N VAL A 153 24.22 -13.40 7.46
CA VAL A 153 24.54 -14.79 7.12
C VAL A 153 23.67 -15.20 5.93
N LEU A 154 24.29 -15.44 4.78
CA LEU A 154 23.64 -15.86 3.55
C LEU A 154 23.93 -17.34 3.28
N THR A 155 22.91 -18.14 3.02
CA THR A 155 23.03 -19.56 2.65
C THR A 155 22.31 -19.84 1.34
N SER A 156 22.85 -20.72 0.51
CA SER A 156 22.19 -21.23 -0.71
C SER A 156 22.78 -22.57 -1.15
N GLU A 157 22.16 -23.23 -2.15
CA GLU A 157 22.72 -24.45 -2.76
C GLU A 157 23.81 -24.12 -3.80
N TRP A 158 23.60 -23.08 -4.59
CA TRP A 158 24.60 -22.56 -5.53
C TRP A 158 24.91 -21.10 -5.24
N GLY A 159 26.16 -20.70 -5.42
CA GLY A 159 26.50 -19.30 -5.31
C GLY A 159 27.89 -18.96 -5.84
N GLU A 160 28.05 -17.68 -6.17
CA GLU A 160 29.30 -17.10 -6.60
C GLU A 160 29.62 -15.82 -5.83
N TYR A 161 30.90 -15.53 -5.68
CA TYR A 161 31.41 -14.34 -5.01
C TYR A 161 32.66 -13.82 -5.72
N SER A 162 32.65 -12.53 -6.06
CA SER A 162 33.82 -11.83 -6.59
C SER A 162 34.47 -10.95 -5.51
N PRO A 163 35.67 -11.29 -5.02
CA PRO A 163 36.43 -10.45 -4.10
C PRO A 163 36.73 -9.05 -4.64
N GLN A 164 36.80 -8.88 -5.95
CA GLN A 164 37.14 -7.62 -6.59
C GLN A 164 35.95 -6.64 -6.56
N THR A 165 34.77 -7.08 -7.00
CA THR A 165 33.58 -6.23 -7.12
C THR A 165 32.69 -6.27 -5.88
N LYS A 166 32.94 -7.23 -4.96
CA LYS A 166 32.11 -7.54 -3.79
C LYS A 166 30.72 -8.05 -4.14
N GLN A 167 30.49 -8.38 -5.40
CA GLN A 167 29.24 -8.92 -5.88
C GLN A 167 29.15 -10.41 -5.56
N SER A 168 27.95 -10.84 -5.20
CA SER A 168 27.60 -12.24 -5.06
C SER A 168 26.24 -12.51 -5.68
N VAL A 169 26.08 -13.72 -6.22
CA VAL A 169 24.81 -14.24 -6.71
C VAL A 169 24.58 -15.57 -6.03
N PHE A 170 23.39 -15.76 -5.49
CA PHE A 170 22.97 -16.98 -4.83
C PHE A 170 21.71 -17.50 -5.52
N ASN A 171 21.65 -18.80 -5.73
CA ASN A 171 20.53 -19.48 -6.36
C ASN A 171 20.11 -20.70 -5.52
N TYR A 172 18.81 -20.97 -5.57
CA TYR A 172 18.11 -22.08 -4.93
C TYR A 172 18.15 -22.02 -3.40
N ASN A 173 16.95 -21.95 -2.80
CA ASN A 173 16.75 -21.94 -1.35
C ASN A 173 17.62 -20.87 -0.64
N VAL A 174 17.69 -19.67 -1.22
CA VAL A 174 18.50 -18.58 -0.67
C VAL A 174 17.87 -18.07 0.62
N LYS A 175 18.68 -17.96 1.66
CA LYS A 175 18.27 -17.38 2.95
C LYS A 175 19.34 -16.42 3.46
N LEU A 176 18.95 -15.16 3.65
CA LEU A 176 19.75 -14.13 4.30
C LEU A 176 19.16 -13.86 5.68
N VAL A 177 19.95 -14.10 6.73
CA VAL A 177 19.58 -13.83 8.12
C VAL A 177 20.38 -12.62 8.61
N ASN A 178 19.65 -11.63 9.12
CA ASN A 178 20.15 -10.45 9.80
C ASN A 178 19.48 -10.36 11.19
N PRO A 179 20.10 -9.74 12.21
CA PRO A 179 19.48 -9.58 13.52
C PRO A 179 18.07 -8.96 13.52
N GLN A 180 17.73 -8.16 12.49
CA GLN A 180 16.48 -7.42 12.40
C GLN A 180 15.49 -7.97 11.37
N PHE A 181 15.90 -8.89 10.49
CA PHE A 181 15.03 -9.44 9.46
C PHE A 181 15.55 -10.77 8.90
N THR A 182 14.67 -11.54 8.27
CA THR A 182 15.03 -12.70 7.45
C THR A 182 14.50 -12.49 6.03
N LEU A 183 15.36 -12.64 5.04
CA LEU A 183 14.99 -12.63 3.62
C LEU A 183 15.17 -14.03 3.04
N THR A 184 14.14 -14.55 2.39
CA THR A 184 14.19 -15.79 1.61
C THR A 184 13.91 -15.51 0.15
N SER A 185 14.61 -16.20 -0.76
CA SER A 185 14.47 -16.00 -2.20
C SER A 185 14.85 -17.25 -2.98
N ASP A 186 14.34 -17.37 -4.21
CA ASP A 186 14.91 -18.31 -5.18
C ASP A 186 16.28 -17.83 -5.69
N THR A 187 16.40 -16.54 -6.00
CA THR A 187 17.62 -15.94 -6.56
C THR A 187 17.84 -14.55 -5.97
N LEU A 188 19.01 -14.34 -5.38
CA LEU A 188 19.40 -13.08 -4.74
C LEU A 188 20.76 -12.62 -5.24
N ARG A 189 20.88 -11.34 -5.59
CA ARG A 189 22.20 -10.71 -5.75
C ARG A 189 22.50 -9.88 -4.52
N TYR A 190 23.71 -9.96 -4.01
CA TYR A 190 24.10 -9.22 -2.82
C TYR A 190 25.48 -8.61 -3.00
N ASN A 191 25.60 -7.33 -2.66
CA ASN A 191 26.89 -6.65 -2.63
C ASN A 191 27.37 -6.49 -1.18
N THR A 192 28.47 -7.13 -0.83
CA THR A 192 28.97 -7.15 0.55
C THR A 192 29.58 -5.81 1.00
N ALA A 193 29.83 -4.87 0.09
CA ALA A 193 30.31 -3.52 0.40
C ALA A 193 29.18 -2.50 0.53
N SER A 194 28.25 -2.43 -0.44
CA SER A 194 27.12 -1.50 -0.36
C SER A 194 26.00 -1.98 0.55
N LYS A 195 25.99 -3.27 0.92
CA LYS A 195 24.96 -3.93 1.73
C LYS A 195 23.58 -3.93 1.07
N ILE A 196 23.56 -3.87 -0.27
CA ILE A 196 22.33 -3.91 -1.07
C ILE A 196 22.11 -5.34 -1.54
N ALA A 197 20.91 -5.85 -1.28
CA ALA A 197 20.38 -7.07 -1.86
C ALA A 197 19.43 -6.70 -3.01
N ASP A 198 19.73 -7.15 -4.23
CA ASP A 198 18.83 -7.00 -5.38
C ASP A 198 17.92 -8.23 -5.46
N ILE A 199 16.62 -7.97 -5.38
CA ILE A 199 15.55 -8.93 -5.54
C ILE A 199 15.31 -9.09 -7.04
N VAL A 200 15.58 -10.29 -7.56
CA VAL A 200 15.45 -10.61 -8.99
C VAL A 200 14.57 -11.84 -9.24
N GLY A 201 13.88 -12.30 -8.20
CA GLY A 201 12.93 -13.40 -8.22
C GLY A 201 12.05 -13.38 -6.97
N PRO A 202 11.06 -14.29 -6.87
CA PRO A 202 10.13 -14.35 -5.75
C PRO A 202 10.85 -14.39 -4.42
N SER A 203 10.58 -13.38 -3.59
CA SER A 203 11.28 -13.17 -2.33
C SER A 203 10.33 -12.70 -1.23
N ASP A 204 10.59 -13.19 -0.02
CA ASP A 204 9.89 -12.81 1.20
C ASP A 204 10.87 -12.18 2.17
N ILE A 205 10.49 -11.05 2.75
CA ILE A 205 11.25 -10.35 3.79
C ILE A 205 10.37 -10.27 5.02
N TRP A 206 10.82 -10.87 6.12
CA TRP A 206 10.13 -10.89 7.40
C TRP A 206 10.89 -10.04 8.41
N SER A 207 10.21 -9.07 9.03
CA SER A 207 10.76 -8.22 10.10
C SER A 207 9.68 -7.90 11.13
N ASP A 208 9.83 -8.38 12.36
CA ASP A 208 8.84 -8.24 13.44
C ASP A 208 7.41 -8.64 12.99
N ALA A 209 6.50 -7.66 12.86
CA ALA A 209 5.12 -7.85 12.38
C ALA A 209 4.92 -7.55 10.88
N ASN A 210 5.96 -7.08 10.20
CA ASN A 210 5.96 -6.73 8.79
C ASN A 210 6.41 -7.91 7.93
N HIS A 211 5.72 -8.09 6.82
CA HIS A 211 6.04 -9.04 5.77
C HIS A 211 6.00 -8.34 4.42
N ILE A 212 7.08 -8.46 3.64
CA ILE A 212 7.16 -7.96 2.28
C ILE A 212 7.31 -9.15 1.35
N TYR A 213 6.47 -9.22 0.33
CA TYR A 213 6.65 -10.10 -0.81
C TYR A 213 6.94 -9.27 -2.06
N SER A 214 7.99 -9.64 -2.79
CA SER A 214 8.41 -8.94 -4.00
C SER A 214 9.14 -9.89 -4.94
N GLU A 215 8.94 -9.71 -6.25
CA GLU A 215 9.71 -10.40 -7.28
C GLU A 215 10.82 -9.52 -7.87
N LYS A 216 10.81 -8.21 -7.54
CA LYS A 216 11.75 -7.23 -8.08
C LYS A 216 11.89 -6.02 -7.17
N GLY A 217 13.13 -5.68 -6.85
CA GLY A 217 13.41 -4.56 -5.97
C GLY A 217 14.83 -4.55 -5.44
N THR A 218 15.08 -3.64 -4.52
CA THR A 218 16.32 -3.59 -3.75
C THR A 218 16.02 -3.48 -2.27
N TYR A 219 16.89 -4.06 -1.45
CA TYR A 219 16.81 -3.97 0.00
C TYR A 219 18.18 -3.66 0.59
N ASN A 220 18.30 -2.55 1.31
CA ASN A 220 19.52 -2.21 2.03
C ASN A 220 19.51 -2.85 3.42
N THR A 221 20.40 -3.80 3.66
CA THR A 221 20.43 -4.59 4.91
C THR A 221 20.87 -3.80 6.14
N VAL A 222 21.39 -2.57 5.95
CA VAL A 222 21.81 -1.67 7.04
C VAL A 222 20.73 -0.64 7.33
N THR A 223 20.24 0.04 6.30
CA THR A 223 19.26 1.13 6.50
C THR A 223 17.82 0.62 6.56
N GLY A 224 17.55 -0.63 6.17
CA GLY A 224 16.19 -1.17 6.08
C GLY A 224 15.33 -0.48 5.02
N LYS A 225 15.96 0.18 4.04
CA LYS A 225 15.28 0.81 2.90
C LYS A 225 14.97 -0.24 1.85
N ALA A 226 13.73 -0.27 1.40
CA ALA A 226 13.23 -1.18 0.39
C ALA A 226 12.62 -0.38 -0.77
N ASP A 227 13.14 -0.62 -1.97
CA ASP A 227 12.58 -0.10 -3.21
C ASP A 227 11.99 -1.28 -3.97
N LEU A 228 10.66 -1.36 -4.03
CA LEU A 228 9.93 -2.54 -4.46
C LEU A 228 9.11 -2.22 -5.71
N TYR A 229 9.12 -3.13 -6.69
CA TYR A 229 8.51 -2.92 -8.00
C TYR A 229 7.56 -4.06 -8.37
N ASP A 230 6.94 -3.95 -9.54
CA ASP A 230 6.15 -5.00 -10.20
C ASP A 230 5.05 -5.61 -9.29
N ARG A 231 4.28 -4.74 -8.62
CA ARG A 231 3.14 -5.12 -7.75
C ARG A 231 3.53 -5.91 -6.50
N SER A 232 4.58 -5.44 -5.83
CA SER A 232 4.98 -5.96 -4.53
C SER A 232 3.88 -5.78 -3.47
N VAL A 233 3.94 -6.61 -2.43
CA VAL A 233 2.92 -6.71 -1.39
C VAL A 233 3.57 -6.47 -0.04
N LEU A 234 3.04 -5.53 0.74
CA LEU A 234 3.43 -5.30 2.13
C LEU A 234 2.26 -5.68 3.04
N THR A 235 2.52 -6.50 4.04
CA THR A 235 1.52 -6.97 5.00
C THR A 235 1.94 -6.63 6.42
N ASN A 236 1.02 -6.07 7.20
CA ASN A 236 1.20 -5.76 8.61
C ASN A 236 -0.13 -5.96 9.35
N GLN A 237 -0.16 -6.84 10.36
CA GLN A 237 -1.31 -7.02 11.30
C GLN A 237 -2.70 -7.10 10.62
N GLY A 238 -2.83 -7.87 9.53
CA GLY A 238 -4.11 -8.06 8.81
C GLY A 238 -4.45 -6.98 7.78
N LYS A 239 -3.57 -5.97 7.63
CA LYS A 239 -3.59 -4.99 6.55
C LYS A 239 -2.62 -5.40 5.46
N GLN A 240 -3.04 -5.24 4.21
CA GLN A 240 -2.24 -5.55 3.04
C GLN A 240 -2.21 -4.33 2.12
N LEU A 241 -1.01 -3.89 1.73
CA LEU A 241 -0.77 -2.81 0.78
C LEU A 241 -0.13 -3.37 -0.48
N THR A 242 -0.65 -2.98 -1.63
CA THR A 242 -0.10 -3.32 -2.95
C THR A 242 -0.09 -2.09 -3.84
N GLY A 243 0.88 -2.02 -4.75
CA GLY A 243 1.01 -0.96 -5.74
C GLY A 243 2.16 -1.27 -6.70
N ASP A 244 2.24 -0.56 -7.81
CA ASP A 244 3.23 -0.87 -8.85
C ASP A 244 4.66 -0.54 -8.39
N THR A 245 4.81 0.50 -7.58
CA THR A 245 6.06 0.84 -6.90
C THR A 245 5.78 1.13 -5.44
N LEU A 246 6.57 0.57 -4.54
CA LEU A 246 6.54 0.88 -3.12
C LEU A 246 7.94 1.26 -2.64
N PHE A 247 8.04 2.35 -1.90
CA PHE A 247 9.23 2.70 -1.13
C PHE A 247 8.91 2.55 0.34
N TYR A 248 9.79 1.89 1.08
CA TYR A 248 9.63 1.72 2.53
C TYR A 248 10.96 1.94 3.24
N ASP A 249 10.96 2.78 4.27
CA ASP A 249 12.09 2.97 5.16
C ASP A 249 11.71 2.47 6.56
N ARG A 250 12.21 1.28 6.92
CA ARG A 250 11.94 0.64 8.22
C ARG A 250 12.37 1.49 9.42
N ASN A 251 13.44 2.27 9.29
CA ASN A 251 13.99 3.01 10.42
C ASN A 251 13.15 4.27 10.73
N THR A 252 12.56 4.88 9.70
CA THR A 252 11.65 6.03 9.86
C THR A 252 10.18 5.63 9.93
N GLY A 253 9.83 4.40 9.50
CA GLY A 253 8.45 3.94 9.40
C GLY A 253 7.66 4.65 8.30
N VAL A 254 8.34 5.22 7.31
CA VAL A 254 7.72 5.93 6.18
C VAL A 254 7.55 4.96 5.01
N GLY A 255 6.35 4.94 4.46
CA GLY A 255 5.99 4.17 3.28
C GLY A 255 5.32 5.04 2.22
N GLU A 256 5.72 4.87 0.97
CA GLU A 256 5.09 5.48 -0.19
C GLU A 256 4.70 4.40 -1.20
N VAL A 257 3.58 4.61 -1.88
CA VAL A 257 3.05 3.68 -2.88
C VAL A 257 2.56 4.47 -4.08
N PHE A 258 2.98 4.03 -5.27
CA PHE A 258 2.69 4.69 -6.54
C PHE A 258 2.00 3.73 -7.50
N SER A 259 0.98 4.26 -8.15
CA SER A 259 0.15 3.65 -9.19
C SER A 259 -0.58 2.38 -8.77
N ARG A 260 -1.89 2.34 -9.06
CA ARG A 260 -2.77 1.20 -8.73
C ARG A 260 -2.63 0.74 -7.27
N MET A 261 -2.59 1.71 -6.34
CA MET A 261 -2.55 1.46 -4.91
C MET A 261 -3.83 0.75 -4.48
N VAL A 262 -3.68 -0.35 -3.76
CA VAL A 262 -4.76 -1.02 -3.05
C VAL A 262 -4.28 -1.38 -1.65
N MET A 263 -4.88 -0.76 -0.65
CA MET A 263 -4.74 -1.13 0.76
C MET A 263 -6.03 -1.81 1.21
N THR A 264 -5.91 -3.00 1.80
CA THR A 264 -7.06 -3.78 2.30
C THR A 264 -6.87 -4.09 3.77
N ASP A 265 -7.88 -3.79 4.58
CA ASP A 265 -7.99 -4.23 5.97
C ASP A 265 -8.99 -5.39 6.03
N THR A 266 -8.47 -6.61 6.19
CA THR A 266 -9.29 -7.82 6.22
C THR A 266 -10.04 -7.99 7.55
N ILE A 267 -9.59 -7.32 8.61
CA ILE A 267 -10.18 -7.38 9.96
C ILE A 267 -11.42 -6.47 9.99
N ASN A 268 -11.24 -5.21 9.59
CA ASN A 268 -12.29 -4.19 9.61
C ASN A 268 -13.15 -4.18 8.34
N ARG A 269 -12.80 -5.00 7.34
CA ARG A 269 -13.52 -5.13 6.07
C ARG A 269 -13.65 -3.80 5.34
N ASN A 270 -12.52 -3.12 5.19
CA ASN A 270 -12.42 -1.89 4.42
C ASN A 270 -11.24 -1.96 3.44
N MET A 271 -11.30 -1.10 2.42
CA MET A 271 -10.30 -0.99 1.38
C MET A 271 -10.11 0.47 0.99
N LEU A 272 -8.87 0.87 0.70
CA LEU A 272 -8.51 2.18 0.21
C LEU A 272 -7.75 2.01 -1.11
N THR A 273 -8.19 2.70 -2.16
CA THR A 273 -7.53 2.70 -3.47
C THR A 273 -7.12 4.10 -3.88
N GLY A 274 -6.15 4.22 -4.78
CA GLY A 274 -5.69 5.49 -5.35
C GLY A 274 -4.47 5.31 -6.26
N GLU A 275 -3.94 6.38 -6.82
CA GLU A 275 -2.70 6.34 -7.63
C GLU A 275 -1.46 6.79 -6.85
N TYR A 276 -1.63 7.44 -5.70
CA TYR A 276 -0.54 7.72 -4.77
C TYR A 276 -1.01 7.62 -3.32
N GLY A 277 -0.17 7.01 -2.48
CA GLY A 277 -0.39 6.94 -1.05
C GLY A 277 0.90 7.16 -0.26
N TYR A 278 0.73 7.74 0.92
CA TYR A 278 1.81 7.99 1.87
C TYR A 278 1.34 7.54 3.26
N TYR A 279 2.24 6.94 4.02
CA TYR A 279 2.02 6.58 5.42
C TYR A 279 3.28 6.84 6.26
N ASN A 280 3.07 7.35 7.46
CA ASN A 280 4.10 7.49 8.48
C ASN A 280 3.64 6.79 9.76
N GLU A 281 4.33 5.69 10.11
CA GLU A 281 4.06 4.87 11.30
C GLU A 281 4.27 5.63 12.61
N GLN A 282 5.20 6.60 12.66
CA GLN A 282 5.49 7.33 13.88
C GLN A 282 4.38 8.31 14.24
N THR A 283 3.81 9.00 13.24
CA THR A 283 2.77 10.03 13.45
C THR A 283 1.35 9.52 13.19
N ASP A 284 1.19 8.27 12.75
CA ASP A 284 -0.08 7.71 12.23
C ASP A 284 -0.76 8.66 11.23
N TYR A 285 0.05 9.29 10.40
CA TYR A 285 -0.42 10.18 9.34
C TYR A 285 -0.43 9.41 8.03
N ALA A 286 -1.55 9.43 7.34
CA ALA A 286 -1.73 8.76 6.07
C ALA A 286 -2.52 9.63 5.10
N PHE A 287 -2.20 9.56 3.82
CA PHE A 287 -3.11 10.04 2.80
C PHE A 287 -3.06 9.18 1.54
N ALA A 288 -4.16 9.20 0.79
CA ALA A 288 -4.25 8.68 -0.56
C ALA A 288 -4.87 9.75 -1.46
N THR A 289 -4.34 9.91 -2.66
CA THR A 289 -4.80 10.90 -3.63
C THR A 289 -4.76 10.33 -5.04
N ASP A 290 -5.32 11.09 -5.98
CA ASP A 290 -5.51 10.74 -7.39
C ASP A 290 -6.39 9.49 -7.55
N SER A 291 -7.66 9.72 -7.91
CA SER A 291 -8.68 8.68 -7.98
C SER A 291 -8.88 7.91 -6.66
N ALA A 292 -8.70 8.59 -5.52
CA ALA A 292 -8.75 7.97 -4.20
C ALA A 292 -10.17 7.52 -3.82
N VAL A 293 -10.32 6.29 -3.35
CA VAL A 293 -11.62 5.76 -2.89
C VAL A 293 -11.46 4.95 -1.61
N ALA A 294 -12.23 5.30 -0.59
CA ALA A 294 -12.46 4.46 0.58
C ALA A 294 -13.71 3.61 0.34
N ILE A 295 -13.58 2.31 0.58
CA ILE A 295 -14.61 1.29 0.36
C ILE A 295 -14.83 0.58 1.69
N ASP A 296 -16.04 0.68 2.22
CA ASP A 296 -16.46 -0.03 3.44
C ASP A 296 -17.48 -1.11 3.07
N TYR A 297 -17.11 -2.37 3.34
CA TYR A 297 -17.94 -3.56 3.13
C TYR A 297 -18.09 -4.36 4.44
N SER A 298 -17.98 -3.68 5.58
CA SER A 298 -18.20 -4.27 6.90
C SER A 298 -19.65 -4.67 7.14
N GLN A 299 -20.59 -4.03 6.45
CA GLN A 299 -22.04 -4.25 6.52
C GLN A 299 -22.57 -5.02 5.30
N GLY A 300 -23.89 -5.26 5.23
CA GLY A 300 -24.52 -6.02 4.15
C GLY A 300 -24.50 -5.37 2.76
N ASP A 301 -24.29 -4.04 2.68
CA ASP A 301 -24.08 -3.30 1.43
C ASP A 301 -22.80 -2.47 1.53
N THR A 302 -22.19 -2.15 0.39
CA THR A 302 -20.88 -1.49 0.32
C THR A 302 -21.01 0.02 0.13
N LEU A 303 -20.37 0.80 1.01
CA LEU A 303 -20.23 2.24 0.86
C LEU A 303 -18.96 2.57 0.09
N PHE A 304 -19.08 3.37 -0.96
CA PHE A 304 -17.96 3.92 -1.72
C PHE A 304 -17.88 5.43 -1.46
N LEU A 305 -16.73 5.92 -1.02
CA LEU A 305 -16.44 7.33 -0.75
C LEU A 305 -15.24 7.77 -1.58
N HIS A 306 -15.45 8.70 -2.50
CA HIS A 306 -14.40 9.30 -3.33
C HIS A 306 -14.18 10.77 -2.95
N ALA A 307 -12.93 11.20 -3.05
CA ALA A 307 -12.50 12.60 -2.99
C ALA A 307 -11.17 12.74 -3.75
N ASP A 308 -10.74 13.98 -3.99
CA ASP A 308 -9.41 14.27 -4.55
C ASP A 308 -8.30 13.71 -3.63
N THR A 309 -8.46 13.88 -2.31
CA THR A 309 -7.57 13.35 -1.27
C THR A 309 -8.35 12.82 -0.08
N LEU A 310 -7.98 11.63 0.37
CA LEU A 310 -8.41 11.00 1.62
C LEU A 310 -7.23 11.02 2.59
N LEU A 311 -7.44 11.55 3.78
CA LEU A 311 -6.42 11.81 4.79
C LEU A 311 -6.85 11.22 6.13
N MET A 312 -5.88 10.69 6.89
CA MET A 312 -6.03 10.34 8.29
C MET A 312 -4.88 10.96 9.09
N GLU A 313 -5.21 11.52 10.25
CA GLU A 313 -4.24 12.11 11.18
C GLU A 313 -4.63 11.70 12.61
N THR A 314 -3.64 11.28 13.41
CA THR A 314 -3.83 10.93 14.81
C THR A 314 -3.19 12.00 15.70
N PHE A 315 -3.94 12.45 16.71
CA PHE A 315 -3.52 13.48 17.65
C PHE A 315 -3.31 12.90 19.05
N HIS A 316 -2.41 13.51 19.81
CA HIS A 316 -2.07 13.12 21.20
C HIS A 316 -1.77 11.62 21.36
N GLN A 317 -0.98 11.06 20.45
CA GLN A 317 -0.56 9.66 20.49
C GLN A 317 0.05 9.29 21.85
N ASN A 318 -0.18 8.05 22.27
CA ASN A 318 0.31 7.49 23.53
C ASN A 318 -0.19 8.23 24.79
N THR A 319 -1.37 8.85 24.73
CA THR A 319 -2.04 9.47 25.87
C THR A 319 -3.52 9.05 25.93
N ASP A 320 -4.14 9.23 27.08
CA ASP A 320 -5.58 8.98 27.27
C ASP A 320 -6.49 9.94 26.48
N SER A 321 -5.90 10.99 25.88
CA SER A 321 -6.60 11.97 25.04
C SER A 321 -6.39 11.73 23.54
N MET A 322 -5.93 10.55 23.15
CA MET A 322 -5.72 10.18 21.74
C MET A 322 -7.04 10.24 20.96
N PHE A 323 -7.01 10.92 19.80
CA PHE A 323 -8.12 10.91 18.86
C PHE A 323 -7.64 10.91 17.41
N ARG A 324 -8.52 10.54 16.49
CA ARG A 324 -8.25 10.51 15.04
C ARG A 324 -9.19 11.44 14.31
N GLU A 325 -8.65 12.08 13.27
CA GLU A 325 -9.44 12.79 12.28
C GLU A 325 -9.24 12.15 10.91
N MET A 326 -10.35 11.84 10.27
CA MET A 326 -10.38 11.42 8.87
C MET A 326 -10.96 12.58 8.05
N ARG A 327 -10.27 12.98 6.98
CA ARG A 327 -10.70 14.07 6.12
C ARG A 327 -10.76 13.61 4.68
N ALA A 328 -11.81 14.01 3.98
CA ALA A 328 -11.96 13.85 2.54
C ALA A 328 -12.11 15.25 1.93
N PHE A 329 -11.16 15.65 1.09
CA PHE A 329 -11.17 16.96 0.44
C PHE A 329 -10.37 16.89 -0.88
N HIS A 330 -10.76 17.57 -1.96
CA HIS A 330 -12.05 18.18 -2.24
C HIS A 330 -12.93 17.22 -3.06
N LYS A 331 -14.10 17.69 -3.53
CA LYS A 331 -15.00 16.96 -4.44
C LYS A 331 -15.56 15.65 -3.90
N VAL A 332 -15.93 15.65 -2.62
CA VAL A 332 -16.49 14.47 -1.95
C VAL A 332 -17.77 14.00 -2.64
N ARG A 333 -17.78 12.71 -3.04
CA ARG A 333 -18.95 12.00 -3.56
C ARG A 333 -18.99 10.60 -2.95
N PHE A 334 -20.15 10.17 -2.47
CA PHE A 334 -20.32 8.82 -1.96
C PHE A 334 -21.60 8.15 -2.43
N TYR A 335 -21.54 6.82 -2.49
CA TYR A 335 -22.61 5.97 -2.97
C TYR A 335 -22.69 4.67 -2.17
N ARG A 336 -23.90 4.37 -1.70
CA ARG A 336 -24.41 3.06 -1.29
C ARG A 336 -25.85 2.96 -1.81
N THR A 337 -26.47 1.78 -1.86
CA THR A 337 -27.81 1.65 -2.48
C THR A 337 -28.88 2.48 -1.77
N ASP A 338 -28.79 2.60 -0.45
CA ASP A 338 -29.74 3.32 0.40
C ASP A 338 -29.38 4.81 0.59
N VAL A 339 -28.09 5.19 0.48
CA VAL A 339 -27.63 6.55 0.74
C VAL A 339 -26.60 7.02 -0.27
N GLN A 340 -26.77 8.24 -0.78
CA GLN A 340 -25.80 8.89 -1.66
C GLN A 340 -25.58 10.31 -1.19
N GLY A 341 -24.46 10.91 -1.55
CA GLY A 341 -24.23 12.30 -1.20
C GLY A 341 -23.03 12.94 -1.87
N THR A 342 -22.98 14.26 -1.71
CA THR A 342 -21.94 15.12 -2.25
C THR A 342 -21.68 16.28 -1.31
N ALA A 343 -20.42 16.69 -1.22
CA ALA A 343 -19.96 17.87 -0.51
C ALA A 343 -18.63 18.34 -1.13
N ASP A 344 -18.15 19.52 -0.75
CA ASP A 344 -16.77 19.86 -1.08
C ASP A 344 -15.79 19.07 -0.21
N SER A 345 -16.04 19.05 1.11
CA SER A 345 -15.21 18.37 2.10
C SER A 345 -16.06 17.64 3.14
N LEU A 346 -15.48 16.59 3.70
CA LEU A 346 -16.04 15.81 4.79
C LEU A 346 -14.94 15.57 5.84
N VAL A 347 -15.29 15.73 7.11
CA VAL A 347 -14.38 15.43 8.23
C VAL A 347 -15.10 14.54 9.22
N PHE A 348 -14.46 13.48 9.68
CA PHE A 348 -14.93 12.66 10.80
C PHE A 348 -13.92 12.75 11.94
N SER A 349 -14.39 13.09 13.14
CA SER A 349 -13.57 13.13 14.36
C SER A 349 -14.03 12.06 15.35
N THR A 350 -13.08 11.34 15.95
CA THR A 350 -13.40 10.36 16.99
C THR A 350 -13.60 11.01 18.37
N VAL A 351 -13.34 12.31 18.54
CA VAL A 351 -13.54 13.01 19.81
C VAL A 351 -15.02 13.01 20.21
N ASP A 352 -15.89 13.33 19.25
CA ASP A 352 -17.33 13.42 19.42
C ASP A 352 -18.10 12.48 18.48
N SER A 353 -17.38 11.59 17.79
CA SER A 353 -17.93 10.68 16.77
C SER A 353 -18.79 11.40 15.73
N CYS A 354 -18.36 12.61 15.34
CA CYS A 354 -19.09 13.49 14.45
C CYS A 354 -18.51 13.45 13.03
N LEU A 355 -19.37 13.11 12.06
CA LEU A 355 -19.14 13.36 10.64
C LEU A 355 -19.70 14.73 10.28
N THR A 356 -18.86 15.63 9.78
CA THR A 356 -19.25 16.95 9.30
C THR A 356 -18.99 17.08 7.81
N MET A 357 -20.02 17.43 7.04
CA MET A 357 -19.95 17.75 5.62
C MET A 357 -20.03 19.27 5.43
N TYR A 358 -19.13 19.82 4.63
CA TYR A 358 -18.96 21.25 4.44
C TYR A 358 -19.26 21.72 3.01
N ARG A 359 -19.59 23.02 2.90
CA ARG A 359 -19.83 23.75 1.64
C ARG A 359 -20.97 23.13 0.83
N ASP A 360 -22.17 23.36 1.34
CA ASP A 360 -23.44 23.03 0.71
C ASP A 360 -23.63 21.52 0.45
N PRO A 361 -23.47 20.66 1.48
CA PRO A 361 -23.65 19.23 1.32
C PRO A 361 -25.08 18.86 0.92
N ILE A 362 -25.21 17.78 0.14
CA ILE A 362 -26.49 17.19 -0.24
C ILE A 362 -26.42 15.69 0.04
N ILE A 363 -27.46 15.17 0.67
CA ILE A 363 -27.64 13.75 0.96
C ILE A 363 -28.95 13.29 0.34
N TRP A 364 -28.95 12.13 -0.31
CA TRP A 364 -30.13 11.47 -0.82
C TRP A 364 -30.34 10.13 -0.13
N ASN A 365 -31.60 9.83 0.17
CA ASN A 365 -32.05 8.51 0.58
C ASN A 365 -33.31 8.18 -0.21
N LYS A 366 -33.24 7.20 -1.13
CA LYS A 366 -34.35 6.83 -2.02
C LYS A 366 -34.94 8.06 -2.76
N ASN A 367 -36.15 8.49 -2.39
CA ASN A 367 -36.87 9.60 -3.01
C ASN A 367 -36.74 10.91 -2.22
N GLN A 368 -35.94 10.93 -1.15
CA GLN A 368 -35.72 12.07 -0.29
C GLN A 368 -34.34 12.70 -0.54
N GLN A 369 -34.29 14.02 -0.45
CA GLN A 369 -33.09 14.84 -0.49
C GLN A 369 -33.06 15.73 0.75
N LEU A 370 -31.88 15.85 1.35
CA LEU A 370 -31.57 16.75 2.45
C LEU A 370 -30.39 17.63 2.06
N LEU A 371 -30.49 18.92 2.34
CA LEU A 371 -29.39 19.87 2.12
C LEU A 371 -29.36 20.97 3.18
N GLY A 372 -28.20 21.61 3.30
CA GLY A 372 -27.95 22.79 4.12
C GLY A 372 -26.57 23.36 3.82
N GLU A 373 -26.09 24.32 4.60
CA GLU A 373 -24.73 24.87 4.45
C GLU A 373 -23.68 23.94 5.07
N VAL A 374 -24.05 23.28 6.18
CA VAL A 374 -23.26 22.26 6.88
C VAL A 374 -24.19 21.16 7.36
N ILE A 375 -23.79 19.89 7.21
CA ILE A 375 -24.50 18.74 7.80
C ILE A 375 -23.55 18.06 8.78
N LYS A 376 -24.03 17.86 10.00
CA LYS A 376 -23.35 17.08 11.04
C LYS A 376 -24.15 15.80 11.33
N VAL A 377 -23.46 14.68 11.46
CA VAL A 377 -24.04 13.39 11.83
C VAL A 377 -23.22 12.86 13.01
N TYR A 378 -23.87 12.67 14.14
CA TYR A 378 -23.29 12.14 15.35
C TYR A 378 -23.62 10.67 15.45
N MET A 379 -22.58 9.86 15.60
CA MET A 379 -22.68 8.42 15.64
C MET A 379 -22.59 7.94 17.09
N ASN A 380 -23.31 6.86 17.39
CA ASN A 380 -23.07 6.01 18.54
C ASN A 380 -22.73 4.61 18.03
N ASP A 381 -21.46 4.23 18.20
CA ASP A 381 -20.84 3.08 17.55
C ASP A 381 -21.06 3.09 16.02
N SER A 382 -21.76 2.07 15.50
CA SER A 382 -22.05 1.92 14.06
C SER A 382 -23.41 2.51 13.65
N THR A 383 -24.14 3.16 14.58
CA THR A 383 -25.48 3.69 14.32
C THR A 383 -25.51 5.21 14.46
N ILE A 384 -26.38 5.86 13.69
CA ILE A 384 -26.62 7.30 13.85
C ILE A 384 -27.39 7.51 15.16
N ASP A 385 -26.93 8.45 15.98
CA ASP A 385 -27.62 8.92 17.19
C ASP A 385 -28.46 10.15 16.87
N TRP A 386 -27.84 11.19 16.30
CA TRP A 386 -28.56 12.36 15.82
C TRP A 386 -27.83 13.07 14.68
N SER A 387 -28.55 13.94 13.96
CA SER A 387 -27.98 14.76 12.90
C SER A 387 -28.45 16.21 13.00
N HIS A 388 -27.64 17.12 12.48
CA HIS A 388 -27.89 18.57 12.48
C HIS A 388 -27.57 19.15 11.10
N ILE A 389 -28.61 19.60 10.41
CA ILE A 389 -28.49 20.38 9.18
C ILE A 389 -28.54 21.85 9.57
N ILE A 390 -27.49 22.59 9.22
CA ILE A 390 -27.26 23.96 9.67
C ILE A 390 -27.28 24.89 8.46
N GLY A 391 -28.12 25.93 8.54
CA GLY A 391 -28.21 26.97 7.51
C GLY A 391 -29.01 26.50 6.29
N GLN A 392 -30.07 27.24 5.96
CA GLN A 392 -30.92 27.00 4.77
C GLN A 392 -31.35 25.53 4.62
N ALA A 393 -31.67 24.88 5.75
CA ALA A 393 -32.03 23.48 5.75
C ALA A 393 -33.29 23.25 4.90
N LEU A 394 -33.20 22.28 3.98
CA LEU A 394 -34.31 21.89 3.11
C LEU A 394 -34.37 20.36 3.03
N SER A 395 -35.56 19.82 3.29
CA SER A 395 -35.92 18.45 3.01
C SER A 395 -36.93 18.44 1.88
N VAL A 396 -36.65 17.68 0.83
CA VAL A 396 -37.54 17.46 -0.29
C VAL A 396 -37.75 15.96 -0.47
N GLU A 397 -38.99 15.50 -0.49
CA GLU A 397 -39.35 14.12 -0.80
C GLU A 397 -40.23 14.11 -2.06
N ARG A 398 -39.81 13.35 -3.06
CA ARG A 398 -40.58 13.13 -4.28
C ARG A 398 -41.67 12.09 -4.03
N VAL A 399 -42.92 12.54 -4.05
CA VAL A 399 -44.12 11.69 -3.92
C VAL A 399 -44.49 11.09 -5.27
N ASP A 400 -44.46 11.91 -6.32
CA ASP A 400 -44.71 11.53 -7.72
C ASP A 400 -43.84 12.39 -8.65
N SER A 401 -43.93 12.20 -9.97
CA SER A 401 -43.20 12.93 -11.02
C SER A 401 -43.24 14.46 -10.88
N THR A 402 -44.34 15.01 -10.36
CA THR A 402 -44.53 16.46 -10.20
C THR A 402 -44.82 16.89 -8.76
N ILE A 403 -45.06 15.95 -7.84
CA ILE A 403 -45.51 16.22 -6.47
C ILE A 403 -44.37 15.99 -5.48
N TYR A 404 -44.13 16.98 -4.63
CA TYR A 404 -43.04 16.96 -3.66
C TYR A 404 -43.50 17.45 -2.29
N ASN A 405 -43.25 16.65 -1.26
CA ASN A 405 -43.29 17.11 0.12
C ASN A 405 -42.02 17.91 0.41
N GLN A 406 -42.16 19.07 1.02
CA GLN A 406 -41.08 20.02 1.22
C GLN A 406 -41.18 20.62 2.62
N VAL A 407 -40.06 20.66 3.32
CA VAL A 407 -39.94 21.34 4.60
C VAL A 407 -38.65 22.13 4.58
N THR A 408 -38.71 23.41 4.93
CA THR A 408 -37.52 24.25 5.08
C THR A 408 -37.50 24.95 6.43
N GLY A 409 -36.31 25.28 6.91
CA GLY A 409 -36.08 26.13 8.07
C GLY A 409 -34.63 26.58 8.13
N LYS A 410 -34.27 27.31 9.19
CA LYS A 410 -32.88 27.70 9.42
C LYS A 410 -32.02 26.48 9.76
N GLU A 411 -32.55 25.56 10.57
CA GLU A 411 -31.85 24.37 11.04
C GLU A 411 -32.83 23.18 11.10
N MET A 412 -32.31 21.97 10.87
CA MET A 412 -33.05 20.72 11.13
C MET A 412 -32.23 19.81 12.04
N LYS A 413 -32.87 19.20 13.03
CA LYS A 413 -32.28 18.20 13.92
C LYS A 413 -33.08 16.92 13.86
N SER A 414 -32.44 15.79 13.58
CA SER A 414 -33.11 14.49 13.55
C SER A 414 -32.46 13.56 14.57
N TYR A 415 -33.28 12.90 15.38
CA TYR A 415 -32.90 12.02 16.47
C TYR A 415 -33.30 10.59 16.13
N PHE A 416 -32.40 9.65 16.43
CA PHE A 416 -32.53 8.26 16.07
C PHE A 416 -32.49 7.38 17.33
N THR A 417 -33.03 6.18 17.23
CA THR A 417 -32.94 5.15 18.27
C THR A 417 -32.75 3.82 17.57
N ASN A 418 -31.65 3.13 17.87
CA ASN A 418 -31.25 1.89 17.19
C ASN A 418 -31.19 2.04 15.66
N GLY A 419 -30.70 3.19 15.17
CA GLY A 419 -30.62 3.51 13.74
C GLY A 419 -31.95 3.93 13.08
N GLU A 420 -33.06 3.95 13.81
CA GLU A 420 -34.37 4.39 13.28
C GLU A 420 -34.71 5.81 13.72
N MET A 421 -35.09 6.67 12.78
CA MET A 421 -35.46 8.05 13.06
C MET A 421 -36.75 8.11 13.89
N ARG A 422 -36.71 8.81 15.03
CA ARG A 422 -37.84 8.94 15.97
C ARG A 422 -38.42 10.34 15.99
N LYS A 423 -37.57 11.36 15.85
CA LYS A 423 -37.99 12.75 15.94
C LYS A 423 -37.19 13.60 14.96
N THR A 424 -37.86 14.51 14.28
CA THR A 424 -37.22 15.60 13.54
C THR A 424 -37.76 16.93 14.03
N GLU A 425 -36.86 17.88 14.28
CA GLU A 425 -37.17 19.26 14.63
C GLU A 425 -36.68 20.18 13.51
N VAL A 426 -37.55 21.03 13.00
CA VAL A 426 -37.20 22.09 12.04
C VAL A 426 -37.41 23.42 12.75
N ILE A 427 -36.38 24.28 12.74
CA ILE A 427 -36.31 25.47 13.59
C ILE A 427 -36.01 26.70 12.73
N GLY A 428 -36.76 27.77 12.97
CA GLY A 428 -36.53 29.12 12.43
C GLY A 428 -37.12 29.30 11.04
N SER A 429 -38.15 30.15 10.93
CA SER A 429 -38.86 30.48 9.67
C SER A 429 -39.27 29.22 8.90
N VAL A 430 -39.93 28.30 9.60
CA VAL A 430 -40.33 27.01 9.03
C VAL A 430 -41.42 27.24 8.00
N ARG A 431 -41.24 26.68 6.80
CA ARG A 431 -42.28 26.61 5.77
C ARG A 431 -42.42 25.17 5.29
N VAL A 432 -43.66 24.75 5.09
CA VAL A 432 -44.02 23.38 4.72
C VAL A 432 -44.95 23.42 3.52
N VAL A 433 -44.68 22.55 2.55
CA VAL A 433 -45.64 22.11 1.53
C VAL A 433 -45.76 20.60 1.69
N TYR A 434 -46.91 20.11 2.12
CA TYR A 434 -47.12 18.70 2.44
C TYR A 434 -48.43 18.19 1.83
N TYR A 435 -48.39 17.00 1.26
CA TYR A 435 -49.52 16.36 0.61
C TYR A 435 -50.02 15.18 1.47
N PRO A 436 -50.98 15.40 2.38
CA PRO A 436 -51.54 14.32 3.18
C PRO A 436 -52.27 13.29 2.31
N MET A 437 -52.09 12.02 2.66
CA MET A 437 -52.78 10.88 2.05
C MET A 437 -53.79 10.27 3.03
N ASP A 438 -54.88 9.73 2.50
CA ASP A 438 -55.81 8.88 3.25
C ASP A 438 -55.26 7.44 3.34
N SER A 439 -55.94 6.61 4.12
CA SER A 439 -55.62 5.20 4.39
C SER A 439 -55.51 4.31 3.14
N ASP A 440 -56.16 4.69 2.05
CA ASP A 440 -56.12 4.03 0.74
C ASP A 440 -55.01 4.58 -0.19
N SER A 441 -54.15 5.47 0.32
CA SER A 441 -53.10 6.20 -0.42
C SER A 441 -53.62 7.27 -1.39
N THR A 442 -54.89 7.68 -1.29
CA THR A 442 -55.42 8.80 -2.08
C THR A 442 -54.98 10.15 -1.51
N LEU A 443 -54.51 11.06 -2.38
CA LEU A 443 -54.13 12.42 -2.00
C LEU A 443 -55.35 13.26 -1.61
N ILE A 444 -55.37 13.81 -0.40
CA ILE A 444 -56.48 14.62 0.11
C ILE A 444 -56.40 16.06 -0.44
N GLY A 445 -55.19 16.61 -0.49
CA GLY A 445 -54.93 17.99 -0.92
C GLY A 445 -53.48 18.40 -0.67
N MET A 446 -53.21 19.70 -0.77
CA MET A 446 -51.91 20.30 -0.48
C MET A 446 -52.02 21.23 0.72
N ASN A 447 -51.32 20.91 1.80
CA ASN A 447 -51.16 21.78 2.95
C ASN A 447 -49.95 22.69 2.74
N VAL A 448 -50.16 23.99 2.83
CA VAL A 448 -49.07 24.98 2.93
C VAL A 448 -49.15 25.62 4.29
N SER A 449 -48.06 25.56 5.07
CA SER A 449 -48.03 26.10 6.43
C SER A 449 -46.71 26.75 6.78
N GLU A 450 -46.78 27.72 7.70
CA GLU A 450 -45.64 28.45 8.24
C GLU A 450 -45.69 28.51 9.77
N THR A 451 -44.52 28.41 10.40
CA THR A 451 -44.35 28.48 11.87
C THR A 451 -42.89 28.78 12.24
N SER A 452 -42.58 28.89 13.53
CA SER A 452 -41.20 29.05 14.01
C SER A 452 -40.51 27.72 14.33
N LYS A 453 -41.27 26.69 14.71
CA LYS A 453 -40.77 25.35 15.02
C LYS A 453 -41.76 24.29 14.57
N LEU A 454 -41.27 23.26 13.89
CA LEU A 454 -42.01 22.04 13.57
C LEU A 454 -41.31 20.86 14.22
N GLU A 455 -42.08 20.03 14.93
CA GLU A 455 -41.62 18.74 15.43
C GLU A 455 -42.42 17.63 14.73
N ILE A 456 -41.71 16.65 14.20
CA ILE A 456 -42.27 15.47 13.53
C ILE A 456 -41.85 14.26 14.35
N TYR A 457 -42.83 13.50 14.85
CA TYR A 457 -42.63 12.26 15.58
C TYR A 457 -42.92 11.08 14.64
N LEU A 458 -42.03 10.10 14.63
CA LEU A 458 -42.10 8.94 13.75
C LEU A 458 -42.17 7.63 14.56
N GLN A 459 -43.06 6.74 14.14
CA GLN A 459 -43.19 5.37 14.63
C GLN A 459 -43.24 4.42 13.43
N ASP A 460 -42.45 3.34 13.46
CA ASP A 460 -42.36 2.35 12.37
C ASP A 460 -42.14 2.98 10.99
N ARG A 461 -41.29 4.02 10.94
CA ARG A 461 -40.94 4.82 9.75
C ARG A 461 -42.11 5.59 9.13
N LYS A 462 -43.22 5.74 9.87
CA LYS A 462 -44.39 6.54 9.49
C LYS A 462 -44.52 7.74 10.40
N ILE A 463 -45.08 8.83 9.88
CA ILE A 463 -45.39 10.02 10.67
C ILE A 463 -46.54 9.66 11.63
N GLU A 464 -46.27 9.73 12.92
CA GLU A 464 -47.26 9.55 13.98
C GLU A 464 -47.93 10.88 14.30
N ARG A 465 -47.13 11.94 14.46
CA ARG A 465 -47.61 13.26 14.88
C ARG A 465 -46.73 14.38 14.37
N MET A 466 -47.35 15.48 13.95
CA MET A 466 -46.69 16.76 13.69
C MET A 466 -47.16 17.82 14.68
N VAL A 467 -46.23 18.56 15.27
CA VAL A 467 -46.51 19.65 16.22
C VAL A 467 -45.85 20.92 15.70
N MET A 468 -46.67 21.93 15.40
CA MET A 468 -46.20 23.26 14.99
C MET A 468 -46.32 24.22 16.16
N SER A 469 -45.25 24.97 16.47
CA SER A 469 -45.21 25.90 17.59
C SER A 469 -44.35 27.14 17.29
N PRO A 470 -44.79 28.37 17.64
CA PRO A 470 -46.14 28.72 18.11
C PRO A 470 -47.19 28.49 17.01
N LYS A 471 -48.47 28.79 17.30
CA LYS A 471 -49.63 28.55 16.42
C LYS A 471 -49.26 28.80 14.94
N SER A 472 -49.40 27.78 14.11
CA SER A 472 -49.09 27.88 12.68
C SER A 472 -50.19 28.61 11.93
N ASN A 473 -49.80 29.24 10.82
CA ASN A 473 -50.72 29.70 9.80
C ASN A 473 -50.64 28.70 8.63
N GLY A 474 -51.75 28.10 8.24
CA GLY A 474 -51.75 27.08 7.20
C GLY A 474 -53.05 27.00 6.43
N VAL A 475 -52.95 26.68 5.14
CA VAL A 475 -54.08 26.54 4.22
C VAL A 475 -54.00 25.16 3.58
N LEU A 476 -55.11 24.41 3.61
CA LEU A 476 -55.27 23.15 2.89
C LEU A 476 -56.02 23.43 1.59
N TYR A 477 -55.35 23.27 0.46
CA TYR A 477 -55.96 23.38 -0.87
C TYR A 477 -56.39 21.99 -1.34
N PRO A 478 -57.66 21.78 -1.74
CA PRO A 478 -58.04 20.59 -2.50
C PRO A 478 -57.18 20.44 -3.77
N MET A 479 -56.92 19.22 -4.23
CA MET A 479 -56.04 18.97 -5.38
C MET A 479 -56.44 19.76 -6.65
N SER A 480 -57.73 19.98 -6.88
CA SER A 480 -58.25 20.75 -8.03
C SER A 480 -58.17 22.28 -7.88
N GLN A 481 -57.77 22.78 -6.72
CA GLN A 481 -57.79 24.21 -6.36
C GLN A 481 -56.41 24.72 -5.92
N ILE A 482 -55.34 24.00 -6.25
CA ILE A 482 -53.96 24.42 -5.94
C ILE A 482 -53.61 25.64 -6.81
N PRO A 483 -53.29 26.80 -6.21
CA PRO A 483 -52.87 27.97 -6.97
C PRO A 483 -51.52 27.71 -7.66
N ALA A 484 -51.36 28.18 -8.89
CA ALA A 484 -50.11 28.04 -9.63
C ALA A 484 -48.91 28.63 -8.86
N GLY A 485 -47.83 27.86 -8.75
CA GLY A 485 -46.58 28.27 -8.10
C GLY A 485 -46.59 28.19 -6.56
N LYS A 486 -47.67 27.73 -5.93
CA LYS A 486 -47.73 27.48 -4.47
C LYS A 486 -47.28 26.08 -4.07
N ASP A 487 -47.07 25.20 -5.04
CA ASP A 487 -46.65 23.81 -4.89
C ASP A 487 -45.13 23.65 -4.65
N ARG A 488 -44.38 24.76 -4.62
CA ARG A 488 -42.94 24.82 -4.38
C ARG A 488 -42.60 25.90 -3.36
N LEU A 489 -41.68 25.57 -2.45
CA LEU A 489 -41.06 26.55 -1.58
C LEU A 489 -40.12 27.47 -2.38
N GLU A 490 -39.90 28.68 -1.88
CA GLU A 490 -39.06 29.70 -2.56
C GLU A 490 -37.62 29.23 -2.79
N ASN A 491 -37.10 28.39 -1.91
CA ASN A 491 -35.77 27.78 -1.99
C ASN A 491 -35.81 26.32 -2.49
N PHE A 492 -36.91 25.89 -3.12
CA PHE A 492 -37.00 24.56 -3.67
C PHE A 492 -35.92 24.30 -4.72
N VAL A 493 -35.25 23.16 -4.60
CA VAL A 493 -34.30 22.67 -5.58
C VAL A 493 -34.21 21.15 -5.50
N TRP A 494 -34.13 20.49 -6.65
CA TRP A 494 -34.03 19.03 -6.77
C TRP A 494 -32.76 18.65 -7.55
N PHE A 495 -31.74 18.21 -6.83
CA PHE A 495 -30.38 18.00 -7.33
C PHE A 495 -30.14 16.61 -7.92
N ASP A 496 -31.17 15.97 -8.47
CA ASP A 496 -31.07 14.60 -9.01
C ASP A 496 -30.02 14.48 -10.13
N TYR A 497 -29.76 15.57 -10.87
CA TYR A 497 -28.77 15.60 -11.96
C TYR A 497 -27.31 15.48 -11.49
N ILE A 498 -27.01 15.77 -10.21
CA ILE A 498 -25.67 15.59 -9.63
C ILE A 498 -25.55 14.38 -8.71
N ARG A 499 -26.68 13.74 -8.38
CA ARG A 499 -26.75 12.56 -7.51
C ARG A 499 -25.88 11.43 -8.06
N PRO A 500 -24.97 10.85 -7.26
CA PRO A 500 -24.25 9.65 -7.66
C PRO A 500 -25.22 8.49 -7.92
N LEU A 501 -25.15 7.88 -9.10
CA LEU A 501 -26.07 6.79 -9.48
C LEU A 501 -25.52 5.38 -9.24
N ASN A 502 -24.20 5.25 -9.14
CA ASN A 502 -23.51 3.98 -8.89
C ASN A 502 -22.07 4.23 -8.41
N LYS A 503 -21.35 3.15 -8.08
CA LYS A 503 -19.95 3.19 -7.61
C LYS A 503 -18.95 3.82 -8.59
N ALA A 504 -19.21 3.82 -9.90
CA ALA A 504 -18.34 4.49 -10.87
C ALA A 504 -18.66 5.98 -11.00
N ASP A 505 -19.89 6.39 -10.66
CA ASP A 505 -20.34 7.78 -10.78
C ASP A 505 -19.79 8.70 -9.68
N ILE A 506 -19.16 8.14 -8.65
CA ILE A 506 -18.48 8.89 -7.60
C ILE A 506 -17.27 9.67 -8.14
N PHE A 507 -16.66 9.24 -9.26
CA PHE A 507 -15.54 9.93 -9.90
C PHE A 507 -15.98 11.10 -10.80
N ASN A 508 -17.26 11.13 -11.19
CA ASN A 508 -17.79 12.14 -12.09
C ASN A 508 -18.30 13.34 -11.29
N TRP A 509 -17.40 14.28 -10.96
CA TRP A 509 -17.81 15.53 -10.32
C TRP A 509 -18.67 16.38 -11.27
N ARG A 510 -19.80 16.87 -10.75
CA ARG A 510 -20.73 17.74 -11.47
C ARG A 510 -20.98 18.98 -10.63
N GLU A 511 -20.81 20.15 -11.24
CA GLU A 511 -21.10 21.41 -10.57
C GLU A 511 -22.62 21.64 -10.46
N LYS A 512 -23.02 22.35 -9.41
CA LYS A 512 -24.39 22.85 -9.27
C LYS A 512 -24.62 23.96 -10.28
N ARG A 513 -25.79 23.99 -10.91
CA ARG A 513 -26.19 25.10 -11.77
C ARG A 513 -26.15 26.41 -10.98
N VAL A 514 -25.84 27.51 -11.66
CA VAL A 514 -25.72 28.83 -11.02
C VAL A 514 -27.04 29.24 -10.34
N GLU A 515 -28.19 28.95 -10.97
CA GLU A 515 -29.52 29.18 -10.38
C GLU A 515 -29.83 28.34 -9.14
N ASP A 516 -29.17 27.18 -8.98
CA ASP A 516 -29.44 26.21 -7.92
C ASP A 516 -28.53 26.40 -6.68
N GLN A 517 -27.55 27.29 -6.72
CA GLN A 517 -26.62 27.50 -5.60
C GLN A 517 -27.35 28.05 -4.36
N LEU A 518 -26.95 27.59 -3.17
CA LEU A 518 -27.50 28.11 -1.93
C LEU A 518 -27.19 29.61 -1.82
N LYS A 519 -28.24 30.42 -1.63
CA LYS A 519 -28.11 31.87 -1.51
C LYS A 519 -27.48 32.19 -0.15
N LYS A 520 -26.17 32.47 -0.11
CA LYS A 520 -25.49 32.79 1.15
C LYS A 520 -26.23 33.89 1.91
N ASN A 521 -26.70 33.55 3.11
CA ASN A 521 -27.36 34.51 3.99
C ASN A 521 -26.27 35.29 4.73
N VAL A 522 -25.69 36.28 4.05
CA VAL A 522 -24.67 37.15 4.67
C VAL A 522 -25.38 38.02 5.71
N ARG A 523 -25.40 37.58 6.97
CA ARG A 523 -25.68 38.51 8.08
C ARG A 523 -24.58 39.55 8.08
N GLY A 524 -24.91 40.77 7.66
CA GLY A 524 -24.07 41.93 7.92
C GLY A 524 -23.77 42.05 9.42
N PRO A 525 -22.66 42.68 9.82
CA PRO A 525 -22.32 42.86 11.23
C PRO A 525 -23.51 43.45 11.97
N VAL A 526 -23.85 42.84 13.11
CA VAL A 526 -24.92 43.34 13.99
C VAL A 526 -24.51 44.74 14.44
N VAL A 527 -25.18 45.76 13.92
CA VAL A 527 -25.03 47.12 14.44
C VAL A 527 -25.65 47.10 15.84
N LEU A 528 -24.80 47.05 16.87
CA LEU A 528 -25.26 47.17 18.25
C LEU A 528 -26.03 48.49 18.38
N PRO A 529 -27.23 48.51 19.00
CA PRO A 529 -28.01 49.74 19.22
C PRO A 529 -27.20 50.84 19.92
N ASN A 530 -26.16 50.43 20.65
CA ASN A 530 -25.29 51.25 21.48
C ASN A 530 -23.95 51.58 20.82
N ALA A 531 -23.70 51.22 19.56
CA ALA A 531 -22.42 51.47 18.89
C ALA A 531 -22.04 52.97 18.90
N ARG A 532 -23.04 53.86 18.86
CA ARG A 532 -22.85 55.33 18.93
C ARG A 532 -22.52 55.87 20.33
N LEU A 533 -22.71 55.08 21.40
CA LEU A 533 -22.39 55.50 22.77
C LEU A 533 -20.87 55.51 23.05
N PHE A 534 -20.07 54.89 22.18
CA PHE A 534 -18.61 54.80 22.31
C PHE A 534 -17.86 55.70 21.31
N GLU A 535 -18.56 56.45 20.46
CA GLU A 535 -17.93 57.27 19.41
C GLU A 535 -17.58 58.70 19.81
N ASN A 536 -17.96 59.20 20.99
CA ASN A 536 -17.56 60.54 21.43
C ASN A 536 -16.88 60.52 22.81
N LYS A 537 -15.55 60.41 22.80
CA LYS A 537 -14.65 61.01 23.81
C LYS A 537 -13.23 61.10 23.25
N LYS A 538 -13.02 62.06 22.36
CA LYS A 538 -11.74 62.78 22.19
C LYS A 538 -12.09 64.22 21.81
N GLU A 539 -11.27 65.15 22.33
CA GLU A 539 -11.47 66.60 22.49
C GLU A 539 -12.16 66.91 23.84
N GLU A 540 -11.49 67.46 24.85
CA GLU A 540 -10.29 68.33 24.91
C GLU A 540 -9.12 67.77 25.73
#